data_AF-A0A0K2VIK9-F1
#
_entry.id   AF-A0A0K2VIK9-F1
#
_cell.length_a   1.000
_cell.length_b   1.000
_cell.length_c   1.000
_cell.angle_alpha   90.00
_cell.angle_beta   90.00
_cell.angle_gamma   90.00
#
_symmetry.space_group_name_H-M   'P 1'
#
loop_
_entity.id
_entity.type
_entity.pdbx_description
1 polymer ?
#
loop_
_entity_poly.entity_id
_entity_poly.type
_entity_poly.pdbx_seq_one_letter_code
_entity_poly.pdbx_strand_id
1 'polypeptide(L)'
;MADFWCNYMWPSSSPDLNPLDFVVCGTLERETNRTSPTYGVFMKATIVKKWNNLSEKFIINSCKAFRRHIEAVIAADGGHFE
;
A
#
# COMPACT_ATOMS: atom_id res chain seq x y z
N MET A 1 4.60 -25.06 0.63
CA MET A 1 3.43 -24.17 0.47
C MET A 1 3.58 -23.11 1.55
N ALA A 2 3.59 -21.82 1.21
CA ALA A 2 3.72 -20.80 2.25
C ALA A 2 2.43 -20.79 3.09
N ASP A 3 2.56 -20.93 4.41
CA ASP A 3 1.43 -20.82 5.32
C ASP A 3 0.94 -19.37 5.30
N PHE A 4 -0.25 -19.16 4.73
CA PHE A 4 -0.90 -17.86 4.77
C PHE A 4 -1.38 -17.57 6.19
N TRP A 5 -1.28 -16.32 6.62
CA TRP A 5 -1.83 -15.91 7.92
C TRP A 5 -3.34 -16.08 7.93
N CYS A 6 -3.87 -16.54 9.05
CA CYS A 6 -5.31 -16.62 9.23
C CYS A 6 -5.89 -15.21 9.33
N ASN A 7 -7.13 -15.01 8.86
CA ASN A 7 -7.76 -13.68 8.79
C ASN A 7 -7.79 -12.97 10.17
N TYR A 8 -7.94 -13.72 11.26
CA TYR A 8 -7.94 -13.18 12.63
C TYR A 8 -6.57 -12.75 13.15
N MET A 9 -5.46 -13.09 12.46
CA MET A 9 -4.11 -12.67 12.87
C MET A 9 -3.80 -11.24 12.43
N TRP A 10 -4.56 -10.69 11.47
CA TRP A 10 -4.35 -9.32 11.04
C TRP A 10 -4.99 -8.35 12.05
N PRO A 11 -4.24 -7.37 12.58
CA PRO A 11 -4.80 -6.40 13.51
C PRO A 11 -5.83 -5.51 12.82
N SER A 12 -6.90 -5.17 13.56
CA SER A 12 -7.91 -4.22 13.10
C SER A 12 -7.29 -2.85 12.81
N SER A 13 -7.86 -2.11 11.86
CA SER A 13 -7.50 -0.70 11.59
C SER A 13 -6.00 -0.45 11.35
N SER A 14 -5.32 -1.40 10.70
CA SER A 14 -3.86 -1.35 10.47
C SER A 14 -3.50 -1.19 8.99
N PRO A 15 -3.79 -0.03 8.36
CA PRO A 15 -3.39 0.25 6.98
C PRO A 15 -1.86 0.30 6.83
N ASP A 16 -1.15 0.67 7.89
CA ASP A 16 0.31 0.74 7.96
C ASP A 16 0.99 -0.62 7.76
N LEU A 17 0.24 -1.70 7.92
CA LEU A 17 0.72 -3.06 7.72
C LEU A 17 0.39 -3.60 6.33
N ASN A 18 -0.50 -2.99 5.55
CA ASN A 18 -0.86 -3.50 4.22
C ASN A 18 -0.01 -2.82 3.12
N PRO A 19 0.91 -3.53 2.44
CA PRO A 19 1.77 -2.94 1.39
C PRO A 19 0.99 -2.25 0.26
N LEU A 20 -0.23 -2.72 0.00
CA LEU A 20 -1.14 -2.06 -0.93
C LEU A 20 -1.52 -0.67 -0.43
N ASP A 21 -1.94 -0.55 0.83
CA ASP A 21 -2.44 0.70 1.40
C ASP A 21 -1.31 1.70 1.65
N PHE A 22 -0.22 1.28 2.32
CA PHE A 22 0.82 2.22 2.74
C PHE A 22 1.81 2.62 1.64
N VAL A 23 1.95 1.85 0.54
CA VAL A 23 2.81 2.23 -0.59
C VAL A 23 2.03 2.46 -1.86
N VAL A 24 1.26 1.47 -2.31
CA VAL A 24 0.73 1.45 -3.67
C VAL A 24 -0.39 2.47 -3.83
N CYS A 25 -1.37 2.49 -2.91
CA CYS A 25 -2.47 3.45 -2.90
C CYS A 25 -1.94 4.89 -2.78
N GLY A 26 -1.05 5.17 -1.83
CA GLY A 26 -0.45 6.50 -1.69
C GLY A 26 0.35 6.95 -2.94
N THR A 27 1.05 6.02 -3.60
CA THR A 27 1.76 6.31 -4.85
C THR A 27 0.79 6.62 -5.99
N LEU A 28 -0.27 5.81 -6.15
CA LEU A 28 -1.28 6.01 -7.19
C LEU A 28 -2.02 7.33 -6.99
N GLU A 29 -2.44 7.61 -5.76
CA GLU A 29 -3.11 8.86 -5.39
C GLU A 29 -2.23 10.07 -5.73
N ARG A 30 -0.96 10.05 -5.32
CA ARG A 30 0.00 11.12 -5.65
C ARG A 30 0.14 11.29 -7.15
N GLU A 31 0.27 10.20 -7.91
CA GLU A 31 0.48 10.26 -9.35
C GLU A 31 -0.78 10.68 -10.13
N THR A 32 -1.97 10.31 -9.67
CA THR A 32 -3.22 10.72 -10.31
C THR A 32 -3.56 12.17 -9.99
N ASN A 33 -3.33 12.62 -8.75
CA ASN A 33 -3.63 13.99 -8.31
C ASN A 33 -2.67 15.05 -8.87
N ARG A 34 -1.53 14.63 -9.45
CA ARG A 34 -0.62 15.53 -10.18
C ARG A 34 -1.18 16.01 -11.53
N THR A 35 -2.16 15.32 -12.07
CA THR A 35 -2.80 15.68 -13.34
C THR A 35 -4.09 16.44 -13.03
N SER A 36 -4.46 17.41 -13.88
CA SER A 36 -5.67 18.24 -13.72
C SER A 36 -6.90 17.44 -13.31
N PRO A 37 -7.83 18.01 -12.51
CA PRO A 37 -8.99 17.29 -11.96
C PRO A 37 -9.77 16.65 -13.10
N THR A 38 -9.62 15.34 -13.19
CA THR A 38 -10.23 14.55 -14.24
C THR A 38 -11.49 13.95 -13.67
N TYR A 39 -12.58 14.01 -14.42
CA TYR A 39 -13.87 13.50 -13.97
C TYR A 39 -13.85 11.96 -13.95
N GLY A 40 -14.73 11.35 -13.14
CA GLY A 40 -14.60 9.98 -12.63
C GLY A 40 -14.21 8.86 -13.61
N VAL A 41 -14.67 8.88 -14.87
CA VAL A 41 -14.28 7.87 -15.87
C VAL A 41 -12.79 7.99 -16.24
N PHE A 42 -12.29 9.22 -16.38
CA PHE A 42 -10.90 9.48 -16.71
C PHE A 42 -9.99 9.19 -15.51
N MET A 43 -10.45 9.40 -14.28
CA MET A 43 -9.70 9.01 -13.07
C MET A 43 -9.51 7.50 -13.02
N LYS A 44 -10.58 6.71 -13.19
CA LYS A 44 -10.50 5.25 -13.19
C LYS A 44 -9.52 4.75 -14.25
N ALA A 45 -9.61 5.27 -15.48
CA ALA A 45 -8.68 4.91 -16.56
C ALA A 45 -7.23 5.28 -16.22
N THR A 46 -7.01 6.43 -15.59
CA THR A 46 -5.68 6.88 -15.17
C THR A 46 -5.10 6.00 -14.07
N ILE A 47 -5.89 5.63 -13.06
CA ILE A 47 -5.48 4.71 -11.99
C ILE A 47 -5.10 3.36 -12.58
N VAL A 48 -5.95 2.77 -13.43
CA VAL A 48 -5.66 1.47 -14.08
C VAL A 48 -4.39 1.54 -14.93
N LYS A 49 -4.20 2.62 -15.70
CA LYS A 49 -2.97 2.82 -16.48
C LYS A 49 -1.74 2.90 -15.59
N LYS A 50 -1.80 3.63 -14.48
CA LYS A 50 -0.68 3.77 -13.53
C LYS A 50 -0.39 2.45 -12.82
N TRP A 51 -1.42 1.71 -12.40
CA TRP A 51 -1.31 0.37 -11.82
C TRP A 51 -0.56 -0.59 -12.74
N ASN A 52 -0.97 -0.66 -14.01
CA ASN A 52 -0.34 -1.55 -15.00
C ASN A 52 1.11 -1.17 -15.34
N ASN A 53 1.53 0.06 -15.02
CA ASN A 53 2.90 0.53 -15.23
C ASN A 53 3.79 0.42 -13.98
N LEU A 54 3.28 -0.10 -12.86
CA LEU A 54 4.09 -0.36 -11.68
C LEU A 54 5.15 -1.43 -12.01
N SER A 55 6.42 -1.08 -11.80
CA SER A 55 7.50 -2.05 -12.03
C SER A 55 7.44 -3.20 -11.01
N GLU A 56 7.82 -4.40 -11.42
CA GLU A 56 7.96 -5.55 -10.52
C GLU A 56 8.89 -5.23 -9.33
N LYS A 57 10.01 -4.55 -9.60
CA LYS A 57 10.95 -4.07 -8.57
C LYS A 57 10.26 -3.19 -7.52
N PHE A 58 9.35 -2.31 -7.95
CA PHE A 58 8.59 -1.46 -7.03
C PHE A 58 7.70 -2.32 -6.13
N ILE A 59 6.93 -3.26 -6.70
CA ILE A 59 6.06 -4.16 -5.92
C ILE A 59 6.85 -5.00 -4.92
N ILE A 60 7.98 -5.59 -5.35
CA ILE A 60 8.87 -6.37 -4.48
C ILE A 60 9.38 -5.50 -3.32
N ASN A 61 9.79 -4.26 -3.59
CA ASN A 61 10.27 -3.34 -2.56
C ASN A 61 9.16 -2.93 -1.59
N SER A 62 7.93 -2.73 -2.05
CA SER A 62 6.76 -2.48 -1.19
C SER A 62 6.51 -3.65 -0.25
N CYS A 63 6.56 -4.88 -0.74
CA CYS A 63 6.43 -6.07 0.10
C CYS A 63 7.59 -6.21 1.09
N LYS A 64 8.82 -5.88 0.70
CA LYS A 64 9.98 -5.90 1.61
C LYS A 64 9.86 -4.86 2.74
N ALA A 65 9.18 -3.75 2.52
CA ALA A 65 8.95 -2.72 3.54
C ALA A 65 8.06 -3.21 4.69
N PHE A 66 7.22 -4.23 4.45
CA PHE A 66 6.31 -4.80 5.46
C PHE A 66 7.02 -5.16 6.77
N ARG A 67 8.22 -5.76 6.68
CA ARG A 67 8.97 -6.17 7.88
C ARG A 67 9.31 -4.97 8.77
N ARG A 68 9.81 -3.90 8.17
CA ARG A 68 10.16 -2.67 8.90
C ARG A 68 8.93 -2.05 9.56
N HIS A 69 7.77 -2.12 8.90
CA HIS A 69 6.53 -1.58 9.44
C HIS A 69 6.04 -2.39 10.65
N ILE A 70 6.11 -3.73 10.59
CA ILE A 70 5.82 -4.56 11.77
C ILE A 70 6.77 -4.24 12.93
N GLU A 71 8.07 -4.10 12.65
CA GLU A 71 9.06 -3.76 13.69
C GLU A 71 8.74 -2.40 14.34
N ALA A 72 8.26 -1.42 13.57
CA ALA A 72 7.82 -0.13 14.08
C ALA A 72 6.54 -0.23 14.93
N VAL A 73 5.54 -1.01 14.51
CA VAL A 73 4.33 -1.28 15.31
C VAL A 73 4.68 -1.96 16.64
N ILE A 74 5.60 -2.93 16.61
CA ILE A 74 6.07 -3.59 17.84
C ILE A 74 6.78 -2.59 18.76
N ALA A 75 7.64 -1.73 18.22
CA ALA A 75 8.33 -0.69 18.99
C ALA A 75 7.36 0.35 19.59
N ALA A 76 6.23 0.57 18.93
CA ALA A 76 5.15 1.44 19.39
C ALA A 76 4.13 0.73 20.31
N ASP A 77 4.39 -0.51 20.75
CA ASP A 77 3.48 -1.33 21.55
C ASP A 77 2.08 -1.47 20.93
N GLY A 78 2.03 -1.65 19.61
CA GLY A 78 0.79 -1.72 18.84
C GLY A 78 0.20 -0.36 18.43
N GLY A 79 0.85 0.75 18.80
CA GLY A 79 0.47 2.11 18.39
C GLY A 79 0.85 2.46 16.94
N HIS A 80 0.39 3.64 16.50
CA HIS A 80 0.77 4.23 15.21
C HIS A 80 2.21 4.76 15.23
N PHE A 81 2.83 4.84 14.05
CA PHE A 81 4.20 5.30 13.85
C PHE A 81 4.30 6.19 12.59
N GLU A 82 5.32 7.05 12.53
CA GLU A 82 5.68 7.89 11.36
C GLU A 82 7.07 7.53 10.81
#